data_AF-A0A9D0ABK3-F1
#
_entry.id   AF-A0A9D0ABK3-F1
#
_cell.length_a   1.000
_cell.length_b   1.000
_cell.length_c   1.000
_cell.angle_alpha   90.00
_cell.angle_beta   90.00
_cell.angle_gamma   90.00
#
_symmetry.space_group_name_H-M   'P 1'
#
loop_
_entity.id
_entity.type
_entity.pdbx_description
1 polymer ?
#
loop_
_entity_poly.entity_id
_entity_poly.type
_entity_poly.pdbx_seq_one_letter_code
_entity_poly.pdbx_strand_id
1 'polypeptide(L)'
;MRSLLLWSAGSCLIFLLGLIAWYEIYVTTPATGSGMATVFIPKGAGLRRIETILAGQGVIRDDPRFLILARLSGSSDRLRAGEFAIARNLLPAEVLDILMRGEVIHHRMTIPEGLTMARIAILFAQADWADEKEFLALCNDPKFIHGLGINEASLEGYLFPDTYILVRGETTTRSIITTMVRRFLNIWKEVAPENKSLLTRHQVVT
;
A
#
# COMPACT_ATOMS: atom_id res chain seq x y z
N MET A 1 -39.55 -22.62 40.53
CA MET A 1 -38.71 -22.88 39.34
C MET A 1 -38.95 -21.89 38.19
N ARG A 2 -40.20 -21.61 37.77
CA ARG A 2 -40.51 -20.68 36.66
C ARG A 2 -40.11 -19.22 36.93
N SER A 3 -40.27 -18.72 38.16
CA SER A 3 -39.83 -17.37 38.54
C SER A 3 -38.32 -17.21 38.46
N LEU A 4 -37.54 -18.13 39.06
CA LEU A 4 -36.06 -18.13 38.99
C LEU A 4 -35.52 -18.10 37.55
N LEU A 5 -36.17 -18.80 36.61
CA LEU A 5 -35.83 -18.79 35.18
C LEU A 5 -36.15 -17.44 34.49
N LEU A 6 -37.21 -16.75 34.91
CA LEU A 6 -37.56 -15.42 34.38
C LEU A 6 -36.59 -14.34 34.87
N TRP A 7 -36.16 -14.42 36.14
CA TRP A 7 -35.16 -13.50 36.71
C TRP A 7 -33.78 -13.70 36.09
N SER A 8 -33.37 -14.96 35.84
CA SER A 8 -32.09 -15.23 35.18
C SER A 8 -32.09 -14.80 33.70
N ALA A 9 -33.20 -15.03 32.98
CA ALA A 9 -33.34 -14.56 31.60
C ALA A 9 -33.34 -13.02 31.50
N GLY A 10 -34.04 -12.33 32.41
CA GLY A 10 -34.05 -10.87 32.47
C GLY A 10 -32.67 -10.27 32.77
N SER A 11 -31.93 -10.85 33.71
CA SER A 11 -30.56 -10.42 34.02
C SER A 11 -29.61 -10.61 32.84
N CYS A 12 -29.70 -11.74 32.14
CA CYS A 12 -28.89 -12.01 30.94
C CYS A 12 -29.18 -11.00 29.82
N LEU A 13 -30.45 -10.64 29.60
CA LEU A 13 -30.84 -9.65 28.61
C LEU A 13 -30.31 -8.24 28.95
N ILE A 14 -30.42 -7.81 30.20
CA ILE A 14 -29.90 -6.51 30.65
C ILE A 14 -28.37 -6.45 30.49
N PHE A 15 -27.68 -7.53 30.86
CA PHE A 15 -26.24 -7.64 30.69
C PHE A 15 -25.84 -7.55 29.21
N LEU A 16 -26.57 -8.26 28.33
CA LEU A 16 -26.33 -8.21 26.88
C LEU A 16 -26.56 -6.80 26.31
N LEU A 17 -27.64 -6.12 26.70
CA LEU A 17 -27.91 -4.75 26.27
C LEU A 17 -26.83 -3.78 26.78
N GLY A 18 -26.34 -3.97 28.00
CA GLY A 18 -25.23 -3.20 28.55
C GLY A 18 -23.94 -3.39 27.74
N LEU A 19 -23.62 -4.62 27.33
CA LEU A 19 -22.48 -4.91 26.46
C LEU A 19 -22.62 -4.27 25.07
N ILE A 20 -23.81 -4.34 24.48
CA ILE A 20 -24.09 -3.70 23.18
C ILE A 20 -23.93 -2.18 23.29
N ALA A 21 -24.52 -1.55 24.30
CA ALA A 21 -24.39 -0.11 24.52
C ALA A 21 -22.93 0.31 24.75
N TRP A 22 -22.17 -0.46 25.54
CA TRP A 22 -20.75 -0.22 25.78
C TRP A 22 -19.90 -0.31 24.51
N TYR A 23 -20.24 -1.22 23.60
CA TYR A 23 -19.61 -1.36 22.30
C TYR A 23 -20.02 -0.25 21.33
N GLU A 24 -21.31 0.07 21.23
CA GLU A 24 -21.84 1.14 20.37
C GLU A 24 -21.24 2.51 20.72
N ILE A 25 -21.10 2.82 22.01
CA ILE A 25 -20.44 4.05 22.47
C ILE A 25 -19.02 4.13 21.91
N TYR A 26 -18.28 3.03 21.84
CA TYR A 26 -16.93 3.04 21.27
C TYR A 26 -16.95 3.32 19.77
N VAL A 27 -17.77 2.57 19.02
CA VAL A 27 -17.81 2.66 17.56
C VAL A 27 -18.29 4.04 17.09
N THR A 28 -19.13 4.71 17.88
CA THR A 28 -19.70 6.04 17.56
C THR A 28 -18.95 7.21 18.19
N THR A 29 -17.84 6.96 18.92
CA THR A 29 -17.04 8.04 19.52
C THR A 29 -15.67 8.14 18.83
N PRO A 30 -15.34 9.27 18.19
CA PRO A 30 -14.05 9.46 17.55
C PRO A 30 -12.91 9.63 18.55
N ALA A 31 -11.67 9.54 18.05
CA ALA A 31 -10.52 10.01 18.81
C ALA A 31 -10.63 11.53 19.06
N THR A 32 -10.00 12.00 20.13
CA THR A 32 -10.08 13.40 20.58
C THR A 32 -9.26 14.38 19.73
N GLY A 33 -8.56 13.88 18.69
CA GLY A 33 -7.68 14.66 17.86
C GLY A 33 -8.38 15.38 16.71
N SER A 34 -7.70 16.39 16.16
CA SER A 34 -8.12 17.10 14.94
C SER A 34 -7.01 17.09 13.88
N GLY A 35 -7.40 17.34 12.63
CA GLY A 35 -6.51 17.34 11.47
C GLY A 35 -6.27 15.96 10.86
N MET A 36 -5.36 15.92 9.89
CA MET A 36 -4.94 14.70 9.19
C MET A 36 -3.70 14.09 9.85
N ALA A 37 -3.69 12.77 9.97
CA ALA A 37 -2.52 11.99 10.34
C ALA A 37 -2.09 11.13 9.16
N THR A 38 -0.77 11.11 8.90
CA THR A 38 -0.18 10.18 7.94
C THR A 38 0.24 8.93 8.69
N VAL A 39 -0.36 7.79 8.32
CA VAL A 39 -0.16 6.52 9.01
C VAL A 39 0.44 5.50 8.05
N PHE A 40 1.61 4.96 8.37
CA PHE A 40 2.20 3.86 7.62
C PHE A 40 1.91 2.50 8.28
N ILE A 41 1.21 1.64 7.55
CA ILE A 41 0.93 0.25 7.92
C ILE A 41 1.89 -0.69 7.17
N PRO A 42 2.84 -1.33 7.87
CA PRO A 42 3.77 -2.25 7.23
C PRO A 42 3.09 -3.49 6.65
N LYS A 43 3.65 -4.03 5.57
CA LYS A 43 3.19 -5.29 4.99
C LYS A 43 3.28 -6.43 6.01
N GLY A 44 2.19 -7.19 6.13
CA GLY A 44 2.08 -8.30 7.09
C GLY A 44 1.96 -7.86 8.56
N ALA A 45 1.71 -6.58 8.84
CA ALA A 45 1.42 -6.14 10.20
C ALA A 45 0.14 -6.81 10.72
N GLY A 46 0.24 -7.50 11.86
CA GLY A 46 -0.93 -8.05 12.54
C GLY A 46 -1.80 -6.96 13.16
N LEU A 47 -3.07 -7.29 13.41
CA LEU A 47 -4.10 -6.35 13.88
C LEU A 47 -3.68 -5.54 15.13
N ARG A 48 -3.00 -6.17 16.10
CA ARG A 48 -2.51 -5.48 17.29
C ARG A 48 -1.45 -4.43 16.98
N ARG A 49 -0.56 -4.72 16.02
CA ARG A 49 0.45 -3.75 15.58
C ARG A 49 -0.20 -2.57 14.87
N ILE A 50 -1.23 -2.83 14.05
CA ILE A 50 -2.01 -1.79 13.36
C ILE A 50 -2.67 -0.87 14.38
N GLU A 51 -3.35 -1.44 15.38
CA GLU A 51 -3.95 -0.67 16.47
C GLU A 51 -2.92 0.22 17.19
N THR A 52 -1.78 -0.33 17.60
CA THR A 52 -0.71 0.44 18.25
C THR A 52 -0.21 1.60 17.37
N ILE A 53 -0.07 1.37 16.06
CA ILE A 53 0.34 2.42 15.12
C ILE A 53 -0.73 3.52 15.02
N LEU A 54 -2.00 3.15 14.86
CA LEU A 54 -3.11 4.11 14.74
C LEU A 54 -3.28 4.93 16.04
N ALA A 55 -3.17 4.28 17.19
CA ALA A 55 -3.24 4.93 18.49
C ALA A 55 -2.06 5.88 18.72
N GLY A 56 -0.85 5.46 18.36
CA GLY A 56 0.35 6.31 18.43
C GLY A 56 0.27 7.54 17.53
N GLN A 57 -0.50 7.50 16.44
CA GLN A 57 -0.77 8.64 15.56
C GLN A 57 -2.01 9.46 15.96
N GLY A 58 -2.70 9.06 17.03
CA GLY A 58 -3.91 9.72 17.54
C GLY A 58 -5.13 9.57 16.63
N VAL A 59 -5.14 8.58 15.73
CA VAL A 59 -6.25 8.30 14.82
C VAL A 59 -7.35 7.51 15.52
N ILE A 60 -6.96 6.63 16.44
CA ILE A 60 -7.88 5.94 17.34
C ILE A 60 -7.40 6.14 18.78
N ARG A 61 -8.26 5.80 19.75
CA ARG A 61 -7.83 5.64 21.14
C ARG A 61 -7.11 4.31 21.31
N ASP A 62 -6.10 4.28 22.18
CA ASP A 62 -5.48 3.03 22.63
C ASP A 62 -6.50 2.25 23.46
N ASP A 63 -7.28 1.40 22.78
CA ASP A 63 -8.46 0.74 23.34
C ASP A 63 -8.65 -0.64 22.69
N PRO A 64 -8.66 -1.73 23.48
CA PRO A 64 -8.78 -3.09 22.95
C PRO A 64 -10.09 -3.34 22.19
N ARG A 65 -11.10 -2.49 22.34
CA ARG A 65 -12.34 -2.57 21.54
C ARG A 65 -12.11 -2.40 20.04
N PHE A 66 -11.02 -1.76 19.61
CA PHE A 66 -10.64 -1.73 18.19
C PHE A 66 -10.40 -3.13 17.64
N LEU A 67 -9.74 -3.99 18.43
CA LEU A 67 -9.45 -5.37 18.03
C LEU A 67 -10.74 -6.19 17.91
N ILE A 68 -11.72 -5.93 18.78
CA ILE A 68 -13.04 -6.56 18.72
C ILE A 68 -13.77 -6.12 17.45
N LEU A 69 -13.81 -4.81 17.19
CA LEU A 69 -14.41 -4.23 15.99
C LEU A 69 -13.86 -4.87 14.72
N ALA A 70 -12.54 -4.93 14.56
CA ALA A 70 -11.88 -5.49 13.38
C ALA A 70 -12.04 -7.01 13.21
N ARG A 71 -12.31 -7.74 14.30
CA ARG A 71 -12.63 -9.18 14.25
C ARG A 71 -14.09 -9.40 13.87
N LEU A 72 -15.02 -8.67 14.48
CA LEU A 72 -16.46 -8.79 14.21
C LEU A 72 -16.82 -8.38 12.78
N SER A 73 -16.12 -7.40 12.22
CA SER A 73 -16.27 -6.98 10.82
C SER A 73 -15.69 -7.96 9.80
N GLY A 74 -15.00 -9.02 10.24
CA GLY A 74 -14.29 -9.94 9.36
C GLY A 74 -13.11 -9.30 8.62
N SER A 75 -12.60 -8.17 9.13
CA SER A 75 -11.62 -7.33 8.44
C SER A 75 -10.17 -7.69 8.75
N SER A 76 -9.94 -8.53 9.77
CA SER A 76 -8.60 -8.84 10.29
C SER A 76 -7.60 -9.27 9.19
N ASP A 77 -8.05 -10.01 8.18
CA ASP A 77 -7.21 -10.48 7.06
C ASP A 77 -7.30 -9.58 5.80
N ARG A 78 -8.15 -8.55 5.83
CA ARG A 78 -8.45 -7.68 4.68
C ARG A 78 -7.80 -6.30 4.78
N LEU A 79 -7.12 -5.99 5.89
CA LEU A 79 -6.47 -4.70 6.06
C LEU A 79 -5.29 -4.57 5.11
N ARG A 80 -5.32 -3.51 4.31
CA ARG A 80 -4.26 -3.22 3.34
C ARG A 80 -3.06 -2.59 4.05
N ALA A 81 -1.87 -3.00 3.62
CA ALA A 81 -0.64 -2.30 3.95
C ALA A 81 -0.49 -1.08 3.06
N GLY A 82 0.17 -0.04 3.56
CA GLY A 82 0.29 1.21 2.84
C GLY A 82 0.49 2.41 3.75
N GLU A 83 0.72 3.56 3.14
CA GLU A 83 0.64 4.85 3.80
C GLU A 83 -0.75 5.43 3.57
N PHE A 84 -1.40 5.91 4.63
CA PHE A 84 -2.78 6.42 4.62
C PHE A 84 -2.82 7.83 5.18
N ALA A 85 -3.67 8.69 4.60
CA ALA A 85 -4.01 9.98 5.19
C ALA A 85 -5.37 9.83 5.89
N ILE A 86 -5.38 9.83 7.22
CA ILE A 86 -6.58 9.56 8.02
C ILE A 86 -6.89 10.75 8.90
N ALA A 87 -8.14 11.24 8.84
CA ALA A 87 -8.57 12.32 9.72
C ALA A 87 -8.78 11.81 11.15
N ARG A 88 -8.29 12.54 12.16
CA ARG A 88 -8.33 12.11 13.57
C ARG A 88 -9.71 12.18 14.22
N ASN A 89 -10.66 12.84 13.56
CA ASN A 89 -12.05 12.96 14.00
C ASN A 89 -12.96 11.87 13.43
N LEU A 90 -12.41 10.88 12.71
CA LEU A 90 -13.18 9.75 12.22
C LEU A 90 -13.52 8.76 13.32
N LEU A 91 -14.63 8.06 13.12
CA LEU A 91 -15.04 6.94 13.95
C LEU A 91 -14.11 5.74 13.74
N PRO A 92 -13.88 4.90 14.76
CA PRO A 92 -13.06 3.70 14.62
C PRO A 92 -13.50 2.76 13.47
N ALA A 93 -14.81 2.68 13.19
CA ALA A 93 -15.33 1.92 12.05
C ALA A 93 -14.96 2.53 10.70
N GLU A 94 -15.01 3.85 10.57
CA GLU A 94 -14.62 4.56 9.33
C GLU A 94 -13.12 4.41 9.07
N VAL A 95 -12.29 4.49 10.12
CA VAL A 95 -10.85 4.23 10.04
C VAL A 95 -10.60 2.81 9.54
N LEU A 96 -11.31 1.83 10.10
CA LEU A 96 -11.20 0.44 9.66
C LEU A 96 -11.59 0.26 8.20
N ASP A 97 -12.68 0.90 7.76
CA ASP A 97 -13.14 0.85 6.38
C ASP A 97 -12.13 1.45 5.39
N ILE A 98 -11.47 2.57 5.74
CA ILE A 98 -10.38 3.16 4.94
C ILE A 98 -9.25 2.15 4.73
N LEU A 99 -8.84 1.45 5.79
CA LEU A 99 -7.78 0.44 5.73
C LEU A 99 -8.20 -0.79 4.91
N MET A 100 -9.48 -1.16 4.93
CA MET A 100 -10.00 -2.27 4.13
C MET A 100 -10.09 -1.92 2.64
N ARG A 101 -10.57 -0.71 2.31
CA ARG A 101 -10.67 -0.24 0.93
C ARG A 101 -9.30 -0.01 0.32
N GLY A 102 -8.28 0.24 1.15
CA GLY A 102 -6.92 0.46 0.69
C GLY A 102 -6.76 1.84 0.05
N GLU A 103 -7.40 2.87 0.62
CA GLU A 103 -7.27 4.26 0.19
C GLU A 103 -5.89 4.82 0.59
N VAL A 104 -4.85 4.27 0.00
CA VAL A 104 -3.45 4.61 0.24
C VAL A 104 -3.05 5.90 -0.47
N ILE A 105 -2.06 6.59 0.07
CA ILE A 105 -1.43 7.74 -0.58
C ILE A 105 -0.65 7.25 -1.80
N HIS A 106 -0.97 7.84 -2.95
CA HIS A 106 -0.28 7.61 -4.21
C HIS A 106 0.76 8.71 -4.45
N HIS A 107 2.03 8.33 -4.51
CA HIS A 107 3.13 9.23 -4.83
C HIS A 107 3.43 9.20 -6.32
N ARG A 108 3.65 10.36 -6.92
CA ARG A 108 3.97 10.47 -8.36
C ARG A 108 5.46 10.72 -8.53
N MET A 109 6.11 9.91 -9.36
CA MET A 109 7.52 10.03 -9.68
C MET A 109 7.71 10.14 -11.18
N THR A 110 8.18 11.31 -11.64
CA THR A 110 8.39 11.58 -13.07
C THR A 110 9.82 11.28 -13.45
N ILE A 111 10.00 10.50 -14.51
CA ILE A 111 11.31 10.18 -15.09
C ILE A 111 11.45 10.93 -16.42
N PRO A 112 12.31 11.97 -16.48
CA PRO A 112 12.59 12.68 -17.72
C PRO A 112 13.20 11.77 -18.80
N GLU A 113 12.96 12.13 -20.05
CA GLU A 113 13.62 11.51 -21.20
C GLU A 113 15.13 11.76 -21.19
N GLY A 114 15.89 10.88 -21.85
CA GLY A 114 17.34 11.01 -22.00
C GLY A 114 18.17 10.69 -20.75
N LEU A 115 17.55 10.21 -19.68
CA LEU A 115 18.28 9.73 -18.50
C LEU A 115 18.82 8.31 -18.71
N THR A 116 20.07 8.10 -18.29
CA THR A 116 20.68 6.76 -18.20
C THR A 116 20.12 5.98 -17.00
N MET A 117 20.26 4.65 -17.01
CA MET A 117 19.81 3.84 -15.87
C MET A 117 20.48 4.24 -14.56
N ALA A 118 21.75 4.70 -14.61
CA ALA A 118 22.49 5.21 -13.45
C ALA A 118 21.85 6.48 -12.86
N ARG A 119 21.42 7.41 -13.72
CA ARG A 119 20.73 8.63 -13.25
C ARG A 119 19.34 8.33 -12.71
N ILE A 120 18.64 7.37 -13.30
CA ILE A 120 17.34 6.89 -12.80
C ILE A 120 17.50 6.26 -11.41
N ALA A 121 18.52 5.41 -11.20
CA ALA A 121 18.80 4.80 -9.91
C ALA A 121 19.04 5.85 -8.81
N ILE A 122 19.86 6.87 -9.09
CA ILE A 122 20.11 7.99 -8.17
C ILE A 122 18.81 8.74 -7.86
N LEU A 123 17.98 9.00 -8.86
CA LEU A 123 16.71 9.72 -8.70
C LEU A 123 15.76 8.96 -7.76
N PHE A 124 15.61 7.64 -7.90
CA PHE A 124 14.83 6.81 -6.97
C PHE A 124 15.45 6.73 -5.58
N ALA A 125 16.77 6.69 -5.47
CA ALA A 125 17.47 6.68 -4.18
C ALA A 125 17.31 7.99 -3.40
N GLN A 126 17.41 9.13 -4.07
CA GLN A 126 17.21 10.45 -3.45
C GLN A 126 15.78 10.64 -2.92
N ALA A 127 14.80 9.99 -3.55
CA ALA A 127 13.41 10.00 -3.13
C ALA A 127 13.03 8.84 -2.18
N ASP A 128 14.02 8.07 -1.73
CA ASP A 128 13.87 6.95 -0.78
C ASP A 128 12.94 5.83 -1.30
N TRP A 129 12.90 5.60 -2.61
CA TRP A 129 12.05 4.58 -3.24
C TRP A 129 12.80 3.29 -3.63
N ALA A 130 14.12 3.37 -3.75
CA ALA A 130 14.98 2.23 -4.05
C ALA A 130 16.40 2.48 -3.54
N ASP A 131 17.12 1.41 -3.18
CA ASP A 131 18.56 1.51 -3.00
C ASP A 131 19.25 1.58 -4.38
N GLU A 132 20.17 2.51 -4.55
CA GLU A 132 20.86 2.74 -5.83
C GLU A 132 21.61 1.49 -6.31
N LYS A 133 22.30 0.80 -5.39
CA LYS A 133 23.11 -0.38 -5.73
C LYS A 133 22.24 -1.57 -6.06
N GLU A 134 21.18 -1.80 -5.29
CA GLU A 134 20.18 -2.83 -5.60
C GLU A 134 19.54 -2.59 -6.97
N PHE A 135 19.15 -1.34 -7.25
CA PHE A 135 18.54 -0.97 -8.52
C PHE A 135 19.47 -1.30 -9.69
N LEU A 136 20.73 -0.85 -9.62
CA LEU A 136 21.71 -1.11 -10.67
C LEU A 136 22.08 -2.59 -10.78
N ALA A 137 22.15 -3.31 -9.66
CA ALA A 137 22.40 -4.75 -9.68
C ALA A 137 21.27 -5.49 -10.42
N LEU A 138 20.01 -5.15 -10.17
CA LEU A 138 18.87 -5.72 -10.89
C LEU A 138 18.89 -5.35 -12.38
N CYS A 139 19.21 -4.11 -12.72
CA CYS A 139 19.33 -3.67 -14.12
C CYS A 139 20.45 -4.36 -14.91
N ASN A 140 21.37 -5.06 -14.24
CA ASN A 140 22.44 -5.84 -14.86
C ASN A 140 22.36 -7.35 -14.56
N ASP A 141 21.29 -7.83 -13.89
CA ASP A 141 21.11 -9.25 -13.58
C ASP A 141 20.50 -10.00 -14.77
N PRO A 142 21.25 -10.89 -15.46
CA PRO A 142 20.76 -11.57 -16.64
C PRO A 142 19.48 -12.39 -16.38
N LYS A 143 19.34 -12.99 -15.19
CA LYS A 143 18.16 -13.79 -14.85
C LYS A 143 16.92 -12.91 -14.75
N PHE A 144 17.06 -11.76 -14.11
CA PHE A 144 15.96 -10.82 -13.98
C PHE A 144 15.59 -10.20 -15.34
N ILE A 145 16.57 -9.78 -16.11
CA ILE A 145 16.40 -9.18 -17.45
C ILE A 145 15.69 -10.16 -18.39
N HIS A 146 16.15 -11.41 -18.47
CA HIS A 146 15.52 -12.44 -19.30
C HIS A 146 14.08 -12.74 -18.82
N GLY A 147 13.85 -12.72 -17.51
CA GLY A 147 12.51 -12.85 -16.93
C GLY A 147 11.54 -11.74 -17.35
N LEU A 148 12.04 -10.59 -17.81
CA LEU A 148 11.25 -9.48 -18.36
C LEU A 148 11.05 -9.57 -19.88
N GLY A 149 11.61 -10.58 -20.55
CA GLY A 149 11.54 -10.72 -22.01
C GLY A 149 12.51 -9.82 -22.78
N ILE A 150 13.59 -9.41 -22.14
CA ILE A 150 14.70 -8.66 -22.73
C ILE A 150 15.90 -9.62 -22.84
N ASN A 151 16.56 -9.66 -24.01
CA ASN A 151 17.71 -10.53 -24.29
C ASN A 151 18.98 -9.68 -24.46
N GLU A 152 19.20 -8.74 -23.56
CA GLU A 152 20.34 -7.81 -23.59
C GLU A 152 21.14 -7.90 -22.29
N ALA A 153 22.37 -7.39 -22.31
CA ALA A 153 23.26 -7.43 -21.15
C ALA A 153 22.81 -6.54 -19.98
N SER A 154 22.01 -5.50 -20.27
CA SER A 154 21.49 -4.57 -19.26
C SER A 154 20.12 -4.02 -19.66
N LEU A 155 19.49 -3.27 -18.76
CA LEU A 155 18.26 -2.52 -19.02
C LEU A 155 18.49 -1.07 -19.47
N GLU A 156 19.73 -0.68 -19.83
CA GLU A 156 19.99 0.62 -20.45
C GLU A 156 19.13 0.78 -21.72
N GLY A 157 18.43 1.91 -21.86
CA GLY A 157 17.48 2.16 -22.95
C GLY A 157 16.11 1.47 -22.82
N TYR A 158 15.91 0.57 -21.85
CA TYR A 158 14.63 -0.13 -21.63
C TYR A 158 13.77 0.45 -20.49
N LEU A 159 14.34 1.36 -19.69
CA LEU A 159 13.62 2.06 -18.63
C LEU A 159 12.87 3.24 -19.23
N PHE A 160 11.57 3.06 -19.53
CA PHE A 160 10.79 4.08 -20.21
C PHE A 160 10.66 5.37 -19.38
N PRO A 161 10.76 6.56 -19.98
CA PRO A 161 10.46 7.83 -19.31
C PRO A 161 8.95 8.04 -19.22
N ASP A 162 8.42 8.15 -18.00
CA ASP A 162 7.00 8.42 -17.73
C ASP A 162 6.83 8.93 -16.28
N THR A 163 5.59 9.24 -15.89
CA THR A 163 5.20 9.43 -14.50
C THR A 163 4.67 8.13 -13.90
N TYR A 164 5.39 7.59 -12.92
CA TYR A 164 5.04 6.37 -12.22
C TYR A 164 4.32 6.66 -10.90
N ILE A 165 3.33 5.84 -10.58
CA ILE A 165 2.60 5.89 -9.31
C ILE A 165 3.21 4.88 -8.35
N LEU A 166 3.64 5.34 -7.18
CA LEU A 166 4.32 4.56 -6.16
C LEU A 166 3.49 4.57 -4.87
N VAL A 167 3.49 3.45 -4.17
CA VAL A 167 2.76 3.25 -2.91
C VAL A 167 3.74 2.74 -1.86
N ARG A 168 3.88 3.46 -0.75
CA ARG A 168 4.78 3.08 0.35
C ARG A 168 4.37 1.71 0.90
N GLY A 169 5.35 0.83 1.11
CA GLY A 169 5.12 -0.52 1.65
C GLY A 169 4.62 -1.57 0.64
N GLU A 170 4.20 -1.15 -0.55
CA GLU A 170 3.84 -2.05 -1.66
C GLU A 170 4.89 -2.00 -2.78
N THR A 171 5.32 -0.81 -3.18
CA THR A 171 6.30 -0.62 -4.25
C THR A 171 7.70 -1.01 -3.78
N THR A 172 8.34 -1.87 -4.56
CA THR A 172 9.72 -2.37 -4.38
C THR A 172 10.61 -1.98 -5.55
N THR A 173 11.93 -1.93 -5.35
CA THR A 173 12.94 -1.72 -6.41
C THR A 173 12.66 -2.58 -7.64
N ARG A 174 12.46 -3.89 -7.44
CA ARG A 174 12.13 -4.84 -8.51
C ARG A 174 10.84 -4.47 -9.25
N SER A 175 9.78 -4.07 -8.53
CA SER A 175 8.51 -3.69 -9.15
C SER A 175 8.60 -2.38 -9.92
N ILE A 176 9.40 -1.41 -9.46
CA ILE A 176 9.67 -0.16 -10.18
C ILE A 176 10.27 -0.49 -11.54
N ILE A 177 11.40 -1.21 -11.56
CA ILE A 177 12.10 -1.60 -12.79
C ILE A 177 11.17 -2.40 -13.72
N THR A 178 10.46 -3.38 -13.17
CA THR A 178 9.50 -4.20 -13.93
C THR A 178 8.42 -3.34 -14.59
N THR A 179 7.91 -2.33 -13.89
CA THR A 179 6.86 -1.43 -14.41
C THR A 179 7.40 -0.55 -15.53
N MET A 180 8.61 -0.01 -15.37
CA MET A 180 9.28 0.79 -16.41
C MET A 180 9.52 -0.02 -17.69
N VAL A 181 10.04 -1.24 -17.56
CA VAL A 181 10.28 -2.14 -18.73
C VAL A 181 8.97 -2.57 -19.38
N ARG A 182 7.93 -2.91 -18.60
CA ARG A 182 6.62 -3.24 -19.17
C ARG A 182 6.01 -2.05 -19.92
N ARG A 183 6.19 -0.83 -19.40
CA ARG A 183 5.75 0.39 -20.08
C ARG A 183 6.46 0.54 -21.42
N PHE A 184 7.78 0.38 -21.45
CA PHE A 184 8.56 0.35 -22.68
C PHE A 184 8.00 -0.68 -23.69
N LEU A 185 7.82 -1.93 -23.25
CA LEU A 185 7.34 -3.01 -24.11
C LEU A 185 5.94 -2.76 -24.67
N ASN A 186 5.07 -2.12 -23.89
CA ASN A 186 3.72 -1.77 -24.34
C ASN A 186 3.76 -0.68 -25.42
N ILE A 187 4.52 0.40 -25.20
CA ILE A 187 4.70 1.46 -26.19
C ILE A 187 5.37 0.90 -27.46
N TRP A 188 6.37 0.04 -27.31
CA TRP A 188 7.04 -0.59 -28.44
C TRP A 188 6.07 -1.40 -29.31
N LYS A 189 5.08 -2.11 -28.74
CA LYS A 189 4.09 -2.84 -29.52
C LYS A 189 3.22 -1.93 -30.39
N GLU A 190 2.98 -0.71 -29.94
CA GLU A 190 2.18 0.29 -30.66
C GLU A 190 2.99 0.90 -31.81
N VAL A 191 4.28 1.17 -31.61
CA VAL A 191 5.14 1.88 -32.57
C VAL A 191 5.87 0.94 -33.54
N ALA A 192 6.17 -0.30 -33.15
CA ALA A 192 6.93 -1.25 -33.97
C ALA A 192 6.33 -1.54 -35.36
N PRO A 193 5.00 -1.64 -35.55
CA PRO A 193 4.40 -1.83 -36.88
C PRO A 193 4.68 -0.70 -37.87
N GLU A 194 4.93 0.53 -37.38
CA GLU A 194 5.26 1.70 -38.20
C GLU A 194 6.77 1.85 -38.44
N ASN A 195 7.60 1.18 -37.62
CA ASN A 195 9.04 1.22 -37.75
C ASN A 195 9.52 0.37 -38.94
N LYS A 196 9.73 1.02 -40.09
CA LYS A 196 10.30 0.41 -41.31
C LYS A 196 11.83 0.24 -41.27
N SER A 197 12.50 0.51 -40.15
CA SER A 197 13.96 0.40 -40.07
C SER A 197 14.42 -1.05 -39.99
N LEU A 198 15.64 -1.31 -40.48
CA LEU A 198 16.29 -2.63 -40.38
C LEU A 198 16.95 -2.86 -39.00
N LEU A 199 16.74 -1.93 -38.05
CA LEU A 199 17.39 -1.96 -36.74
C LEU A 199 16.65 -2.90 -35.79
N THR A 200 17.40 -3.59 -34.93
CA THR A 200 16.80 -4.36 -33.83
C THR A 200 16.21 -3.41 -32.78
N ARG A 201 15.30 -3.92 -31.96
CA ARG A 201 14.68 -3.14 -30.86
C ARG A 201 15.72 -2.46 -29.96
N HIS A 202 16.85 -3.11 -29.71
CA HIS A 202 17.93 -2.54 -28.90
C HIS A 202 18.62 -1.36 -29.62
N GLN A 203 18.94 -1.52 -30.91
CA GLN A 203 19.61 -0.50 -31.70
C GLN A 203 18.80 0.79 -31.91
N VAL A 204 17.49 0.76 -31.69
CA VAL A 204 16.63 1.96 -31.77
C VAL A 204 16.69 2.78 -30.49
N VAL A 205 17.07 2.17 -29.36
CA VAL A 205 16.96 2.80 -28.03
C VAL A 205 18.31 3.08 -27.38
N THR A 206 19.40 2.64 -28.00
CA THR A 206 20.79 2.91 -27.63
C THR A 206 21.50 3.66 -28.75
#